data_AF-A0A2M8XX74-F1
#
_entry.id   AF-A0A2M8XX74-F1
#
_cell.length_a   1.000
_cell.length_b   1.000
_cell.length_c   1.000
_cell.angle_alpha   90.00
_cell.angle_beta   90.00
_cell.angle_gamma   90.00
#
_symmetry.space_group_name_H-M   'P 1'
#
loop_
_entity.id
_entity.type
_entity.pdbx_description
1 polymer ?
#
loop_
_entity_poly.entity_id
_entity_poly.type
_entity_poly.pdbx_seq_one_letter_code
_entity_poly.pdbx_strand_id
1 'polypeptide(L)'
;MKKFKLKRTALTFSIIGIAFITLSWGIFGHEHINNAAVMALPKPMQTFFYNHLDFITQESTVPDLRKYTLRDKAENPRHFMDMENFGAVDSIPLPFDEAKKKYNEKFLADNGILPWYIQEVMTKLTKAMKDKRKTEILFLAADLAHYIGDAHMPLHTAVNHDGQLTNQKGIHSLWESRLPELFGKNYNFYTGEAKYVENVEKATWDMLKDTHSQVEPLLLADSKLRAAFTAETMFEKDEKGNVAKNKFGDLIYSKEYVTQFHAALNGMVEKQMRKAIVATTNFWYTAWVNAGKPNLDELDSKELTERNKKNLKNDLKLWKTGKLFGLESENDF
;
A
#
# COMPACT_ATOMS: atom_id res chain seq x y z
N MET A 1 -2.19 -36.11 -60.24
CA MET A 1 -2.71 -34.93 -59.50
C MET A 1 -2.66 -35.23 -58.01
N LYS A 2 -1.63 -34.72 -57.32
CA LYS A 2 -1.33 -35.02 -55.90
C LYS A 2 -2.23 -34.18 -54.98
N LYS A 3 -2.97 -34.85 -54.08
CA LYS A 3 -3.83 -34.23 -53.06
C LYS A 3 -2.97 -33.60 -51.96
N PHE A 4 -3.00 -32.28 -51.81
CA PHE A 4 -2.39 -31.57 -50.68
C PHE A 4 -3.23 -31.79 -49.42
N LYS A 5 -2.66 -32.47 -48.41
CA LYS A 5 -3.21 -32.54 -47.05
C LYS A 5 -2.65 -31.37 -46.25
N LEU A 6 -3.53 -30.47 -45.82
CA LEU A 6 -3.20 -29.38 -44.90
C LEU A 6 -2.82 -29.97 -43.53
N LYS A 7 -1.53 -30.02 -43.20
CA LYS A 7 -1.07 -30.33 -41.84
C LYS A 7 -1.31 -29.10 -40.96
N ARG A 8 -2.23 -29.21 -40.01
CA ARG A 8 -2.36 -28.28 -38.88
C ARG A 8 -1.15 -28.49 -37.95
N THR A 9 -0.03 -27.84 -38.25
CA THR A 9 1.02 -27.63 -37.25
C THR A 9 0.59 -26.45 -36.40
N ALA A 10 0.03 -26.76 -35.23
CA ALA A 10 -0.23 -25.82 -34.17
C ALA A 10 1.09 -25.17 -33.77
N LEU A 11 1.18 -23.85 -33.96
CA LEU A 11 2.27 -23.02 -33.47
C LEU A 11 2.20 -23.08 -31.95
N THR A 12 3.15 -23.79 -31.33
CA THR A 12 3.28 -23.86 -29.87
C THR A 12 3.69 -22.47 -29.41
N PHE A 13 2.79 -21.77 -28.73
CA PHE A 13 3.10 -20.49 -28.11
C PHE A 13 4.20 -20.69 -27.07
N SER A 14 5.28 -19.92 -27.23
CA SER A 14 6.33 -19.75 -26.24
C SER A 14 5.72 -19.37 -24.90
N ILE A 15 6.07 -20.13 -23.86
CA ILE A 15 5.78 -19.80 -22.46
C ILE A 15 6.39 -18.43 -22.19
N ILE A 16 5.52 -17.43 -22.00
CA ILE A 16 5.89 -16.12 -21.48
C ILE A 16 6.27 -16.35 -20.02
N GLY A 17 7.52 -16.05 -19.67
CA GLY A 17 7.93 -15.94 -18.28
C GLY A 17 7.09 -14.85 -17.61
N ILE A 18 6.26 -15.25 -16.66
CA ILE A 18 5.51 -14.33 -15.80
C ILE A 18 6.54 -13.70 -14.87
N ALA A 19 6.79 -12.41 -15.06
CA ALA A 19 7.53 -11.60 -14.11
C ALA A 19 6.66 -11.40 -12.85
N PHE A 20 7.35 -11.46 -11.71
CA PHE A 20 6.83 -11.58 -10.35
C PHE A 20 5.90 -10.44 -9.93
N ILE A 21 4.92 -10.76 -9.08
CA ILE A 21 3.88 -9.85 -8.59
C ILE A 21 4.18 -9.62 -7.11
N THR A 22 4.49 -8.38 -6.75
CA THR A 22 4.62 -7.92 -5.36
C THR A 22 3.76 -6.67 -5.16
N LEU A 23 2.46 -6.87 -4.96
CA LEU A 23 1.51 -5.79 -4.69
C LEU A 23 1.97 -5.04 -3.45
N SER A 24 2.21 -3.75 -3.55
CA SER A 24 2.54 -2.98 -2.35
C SER A 24 1.35 -3.09 -1.39
N TRP A 25 1.53 -3.31 -0.06
CA TRP A 25 0.45 -3.73 0.88
C TRP A 25 -0.72 -4.45 0.20
N GLY A 26 -0.75 -5.79 0.17
CA GLY A 26 -1.85 -6.52 -0.47
C GLY A 26 -3.23 -5.96 -0.11
N ILE A 27 -4.22 -6.16 -1.00
CA ILE A 27 -5.56 -5.53 -1.02
C ILE A 27 -6.10 -5.15 0.37
N PHE A 28 -6.05 -6.09 1.32
CA PHE A 28 -6.39 -5.86 2.73
C PHE A 28 -5.79 -4.57 3.33
N GLY A 29 -4.49 -4.39 3.22
CA GLY A 29 -3.76 -3.28 3.84
C GLY A 29 -4.25 -1.92 3.33
N HIS A 30 -4.28 -1.72 2.01
CA HIS A 30 -4.70 -0.47 1.40
C HIS A 30 -6.16 -0.12 1.70
N GLU A 31 -7.06 -1.09 1.60
CA GLU A 31 -8.49 -0.91 1.90
C GLU A 31 -8.70 -0.48 3.37
N HIS A 32 -8.05 -1.17 4.30
CA HIS A 32 -8.18 -0.86 5.73
C HIS A 32 -7.56 0.49 6.09
N ILE A 33 -6.43 0.85 5.49
CA ILE A 33 -5.79 2.16 5.70
C ILE A 33 -6.72 3.27 5.23
N ASN A 34 -7.27 3.15 4.02
CA ASN A 34 -8.15 4.16 3.43
C ASN A 34 -9.45 4.31 4.21
N ASN A 35 -10.11 3.19 4.51
CA ASN A 35 -11.36 3.18 5.26
C ASN A 35 -11.19 3.81 6.66
N ALA A 36 -10.15 3.41 7.39
CA ALA A 36 -9.86 3.98 8.71
C ALA A 36 -9.49 5.47 8.65
N ALA A 37 -8.78 5.90 7.60
CA ALA A 37 -8.43 7.31 7.42
C ALA A 37 -9.67 8.19 7.26
N VAL A 38 -10.71 7.72 6.55
CA VAL A 38 -11.99 8.45 6.45
C VAL A 38 -12.61 8.66 7.83
N MET A 39 -12.55 7.66 8.72
CA MET A 39 -13.09 7.77 10.09
C MET A 39 -12.32 8.79 10.94
N ALA A 40 -11.03 8.98 10.70
CA ALA A 40 -10.16 9.89 11.43
C ALA A 40 -10.22 11.36 10.96
N LEU A 41 -10.89 11.63 9.82
CA LEU A 41 -11.07 12.98 9.29
C LEU A 41 -11.96 13.85 10.19
N PRO A 42 -11.75 15.18 10.21
CA PRO A 42 -12.63 16.09 10.93
C PRO A 42 -13.99 16.20 10.23
N LYS A 43 -15.03 16.53 10.99
CA LYS A 43 -16.43 16.61 10.54
C LYS A 43 -16.64 17.34 9.18
N PRO A 44 -15.99 18.49 8.88
CA PRO A 44 -16.18 19.18 7.60
C PRO A 44 -15.71 18.41 6.36
N MET A 45 -14.87 17.38 6.53
CA MET A 45 -14.43 16.50 5.44
C MET A 45 -15.05 15.11 5.55
N GLN A 46 -15.23 14.63 6.78
CA GLN A 46 -15.66 13.27 7.07
C GLN A 46 -16.97 12.90 6.39
N THR A 47 -17.97 13.79 6.36
CA THR A 47 -19.25 13.53 5.68
C THR A 47 -19.04 13.24 4.20
N PHE A 48 -18.31 14.12 3.49
CA PHE A 48 -18.02 13.97 2.07
C PHE A 48 -17.28 12.65 1.79
N PHE A 49 -16.18 12.38 2.51
CA PHE A 49 -15.43 11.14 2.28
C PHE A 49 -16.21 9.89 2.64
N TYR A 50 -17.01 9.92 3.71
CA TYR A 50 -17.85 8.78 4.09
C TYR A 50 -18.96 8.50 3.07
N ASN A 51 -19.50 9.53 2.41
CA ASN A 51 -20.45 9.35 1.32
C ASN A 51 -19.87 8.54 0.15
N HIS A 52 -18.54 8.50 0.01
CA HIS A 52 -17.80 7.78 -1.02
C HIS A 52 -16.89 6.71 -0.42
N LEU A 53 -17.21 6.19 0.79
CA LEU A 53 -16.34 5.28 1.53
C LEU A 53 -15.96 4.04 0.70
N ASP A 54 -16.93 3.42 0.04
CA ASP A 54 -16.70 2.23 -0.79
C ASP A 54 -15.75 2.53 -1.94
N PHE A 55 -15.94 3.67 -2.61
CA PHE A 55 -15.08 4.12 -3.70
C PHE A 55 -13.65 4.37 -3.20
N ILE A 56 -13.47 5.15 -2.14
CA ILE A 56 -12.13 5.45 -1.57
C ILE A 56 -11.43 4.17 -1.11
N THR A 57 -12.19 3.22 -0.55
CA THR A 57 -11.67 1.93 -0.11
C THR A 57 -11.20 1.09 -1.30
N GLN A 58 -12.04 0.85 -2.31
CA GLN A 58 -11.70 0.00 -3.45
C GLN A 58 -10.63 0.63 -4.36
N GLU A 59 -10.75 1.93 -4.62
CA GLU A 59 -9.82 2.68 -5.48
C GLU A 59 -8.39 2.69 -4.91
N SER A 60 -8.24 2.46 -3.60
CA SER A 60 -6.93 2.39 -2.95
C SER A 60 -6.00 1.29 -3.49
N THR A 61 -6.51 0.33 -4.25
CA THR A 61 -5.74 -0.76 -4.87
C THR A 61 -5.42 -0.53 -6.35
N VAL A 62 -6.00 0.51 -6.96
CA VAL A 62 -5.87 0.78 -8.39
C VAL A 62 -4.45 1.12 -8.84
N PRO A 63 -3.60 1.84 -8.08
CA PRO A 63 -2.20 2.03 -8.44
C PRO A 63 -1.47 0.71 -8.77
N ASP A 64 -1.68 -0.32 -7.95
CA ASP A 64 -1.14 -1.65 -8.21
C ASP A 64 -1.74 -2.29 -9.48
N LEU A 65 -3.04 -2.11 -9.73
CA LEU A 65 -3.64 -2.56 -10.99
C LEU A 65 -3.01 -1.85 -12.22
N ARG A 66 -2.66 -0.56 -12.11
CA ARG A 66 -1.94 0.17 -13.17
C ARG A 66 -0.56 -0.44 -13.41
N LYS A 67 0.17 -0.75 -12.35
CA LYS A 67 1.49 -1.40 -12.39
C LYS A 67 1.43 -2.79 -13.01
N TYR A 68 0.54 -3.67 -12.53
CA TYR A 68 0.55 -5.09 -12.86
C TYR A 68 -0.35 -5.48 -14.03
N THR A 69 -1.59 -5.01 -14.01
CA THR A 69 -2.61 -5.39 -15.00
C THR A 69 -2.45 -4.58 -16.28
N LEU A 70 -2.26 -3.27 -16.15
CA LEU A 70 -2.09 -2.38 -17.31
C LEU A 70 -0.64 -2.27 -17.77
N ARG A 71 0.32 -2.76 -16.95
CA ARG A 71 1.77 -2.75 -17.24
C ARG A 71 2.29 -1.34 -17.57
N ASP A 72 1.77 -0.33 -16.86
CA ASP A 72 2.27 1.03 -16.97
C ASP A 72 3.68 1.10 -16.36
N LYS A 73 4.69 1.21 -17.22
CA LYS A 73 6.09 1.28 -16.79
C LYS A 73 6.39 2.53 -15.97
N ALA A 74 5.64 3.62 -16.17
CA ALA A 74 5.81 4.84 -15.41
C ALA A 74 5.24 4.69 -13.98
N GLU A 75 4.34 3.73 -13.75
CA GLU A 75 3.76 3.48 -12.44
C GLU A 75 4.74 2.78 -11.49
N ASN A 76 5.47 1.78 -11.98
CA ASN A 76 6.35 0.95 -11.15
C ASN A 76 7.25 1.74 -10.16
N PRO A 77 8.05 2.73 -10.57
CA PRO A 77 8.93 3.44 -9.65
C PRO A 77 8.18 4.30 -8.62
N ARG A 78 6.86 4.49 -8.74
CA ARG A 78 6.09 5.33 -7.81
C ARG A 78 5.76 4.63 -6.49
N HIS A 79 5.97 3.31 -6.39
CA HIS A 79 5.60 2.50 -5.23
C HIS A 79 6.74 2.27 -4.23
N PHE A 80 7.97 2.63 -4.58
CA PHE A 80 9.12 2.31 -3.74
C PHE A 80 10.22 3.36 -3.83
N MET A 81 11.19 3.23 -2.94
CA MET A 81 12.47 3.89 -3.03
C MET A 81 13.55 2.99 -2.42
N ASP A 82 14.49 2.53 -3.23
CA ASP A 82 15.65 1.75 -2.78
C ASP A 82 16.67 2.69 -2.11
N MET A 83 16.39 3.09 -0.87
CA MET A 83 17.05 4.21 -0.19
C MET A 83 18.57 4.07 -0.16
N GLU A 84 19.09 2.84 0.00
CA GLU A 84 20.52 2.56 0.08
C GLU A 84 21.28 2.91 -1.21
N ASN A 85 20.62 2.80 -2.37
CA ASN A 85 21.26 3.10 -3.66
C ASN A 85 21.44 4.61 -3.89
N PHE A 86 20.70 5.47 -3.18
CA PHE A 86 20.81 6.93 -3.30
C PHE A 86 22.01 7.51 -2.53
N GLY A 87 22.72 6.68 -1.76
CA GLY A 87 23.84 7.06 -0.91
C GLY A 87 23.40 7.41 0.51
N ALA A 88 24.17 8.25 1.21
CA ALA A 88 23.77 8.71 2.53
C ALA A 88 22.43 9.45 2.45
N VAL A 89 21.49 9.12 3.34
CA VAL A 89 20.12 9.67 3.36
C VAL A 89 20.12 11.20 3.38
N ASP A 90 21.00 11.81 4.17
CA ASP A 90 21.12 13.28 4.27
C ASP A 90 21.66 13.94 2.99
N SER A 91 22.19 13.16 2.04
CA SER A 91 22.67 13.65 0.75
C SER A 91 21.59 13.66 -0.33
N ILE A 92 20.43 13.06 -0.07
CA ILE A 92 19.36 12.93 -1.06
C ILE A 92 18.64 14.28 -1.19
N PRO A 93 18.57 14.89 -2.39
CA PRO A 93 17.85 16.14 -2.58
C PRO A 93 16.36 15.93 -2.33
N LEU A 94 15.78 16.72 -1.42
CA LEU A 94 14.36 16.63 -1.12
C LEU A 94 13.50 17.14 -2.29
N PRO A 95 13.84 18.28 -2.95
CA PRO A 95 13.11 18.73 -4.12
C PRO A 95 13.39 17.85 -5.34
N PHE A 96 12.33 17.41 -6.03
CA PHE A 96 12.49 16.45 -7.14
C PHE A 96 13.28 17.03 -8.32
N ASP A 97 13.19 18.34 -8.56
CA ASP A 97 13.97 19.00 -9.62
C ASP A 97 15.48 18.99 -9.33
N GLU A 98 15.89 18.96 -8.07
CA GLU A 98 17.30 18.78 -7.69
C GLU A 98 17.71 17.32 -7.80
N ALA A 99 16.83 16.39 -7.40
CA ALA A 99 17.06 14.96 -7.57
C ALA A 99 17.26 14.60 -9.05
N LYS A 100 16.48 15.15 -9.98
CA LYS A 100 16.64 14.95 -11.44
C LYS A 100 17.92 15.53 -12.02
N LYS A 101 18.58 16.49 -11.35
CA LYS A 101 19.90 17.00 -11.73
C LYS A 101 21.02 16.09 -11.23
N LYS A 102 20.83 15.46 -10.06
CA LYS A 102 21.80 14.58 -9.42
C LYS A 102 21.76 13.15 -9.98
N TYR A 103 20.56 12.64 -10.25
CA TYR A 103 20.31 11.27 -10.69
C TYR A 103 19.69 11.27 -12.09
N ASN A 104 20.17 10.40 -12.97
CA ASN A 104 19.60 10.26 -14.30
C ASN A 104 18.26 9.49 -14.27
N GLU A 105 17.49 9.59 -15.35
CA GLU A 105 16.16 8.98 -15.45
C GLU A 105 16.17 7.46 -15.24
N LYS A 106 17.16 6.75 -15.80
CA LYS A 106 17.28 5.30 -15.62
C LYS A 106 17.47 4.95 -14.14
N PHE A 107 18.32 5.68 -13.44
CA PHE A 107 18.55 5.48 -12.02
C PHE A 107 17.25 5.69 -11.23
N LEU A 108 16.51 6.76 -11.48
CA LEU A 108 15.24 7.02 -10.81
C LEU A 108 14.16 5.96 -11.13
N ALA A 109 14.12 5.46 -12.37
CA ALA A 109 13.20 4.41 -12.77
C ALA A 109 13.52 3.05 -12.12
N ASP A 110 14.81 2.73 -11.92
CA ASP A 110 15.24 1.47 -11.32
C ASP A 110 15.17 1.50 -9.78
N ASN A 111 15.36 2.67 -9.16
CA ASN A 111 15.51 2.81 -7.70
C ASN A 111 14.31 3.47 -7.02
N GLY A 112 13.28 3.86 -7.78
CA GLY A 112 12.04 4.37 -7.24
C GLY A 112 12.05 5.87 -6.91
N ILE A 113 10.85 6.45 -6.92
CA ILE A 113 10.58 7.89 -6.77
C ILE A 113 9.44 8.19 -5.79
N LEU A 114 9.01 7.20 -5.01
CA LEU A 114 7.87 7.28 -4.09
C LEU A 114 7.75 8.60 -3.30
N PRO A 115 8.79 9.08 -2.57
CA PRO A 115 8.64 10.30 -1.76
C PRO A 115 8.40 11.57 -2.59
N TRP A 116 8.93 11.63 -3.82
CA TRP A 116 8.66 12.76 -4.72
C TRP A 116 7.27 12.66 -5.33
N TYR A 117 6.82 11.44 -5.67
CA TYR A 117 5.51 11.24 -6.24
C TYR A 117 4.38 11.54 -5.24
N ILE A 118 4.55 11.18 -3.95
CA ILE A 118 3.63 11.57 -2.87
C ILE A 118 3.42 13.09 -2.85
N GLN A 119 4.49 13.88 -2.98
CA GLN A 119 4.41 15.34 -2.99
C GLN A 119 3.71 15.88 -4.25
N GLU A 120 3.91 15.23 -5.40
CA GLU A 120 3.20 15.56 -6.64
C GLU A 120 1.69 15.32 -6.50
N VAL A 121 1.28 14.14 -6.01
CA VAL A 121 -0.13 13.80 -5.80
C VAL A 121 -0.75 14.72 -4.74
N MET A 122 -0.03 15.06 -3.67
CA MET A 122 -0.47 16.05 -2.68
C MET A 122 -0.78 17.42 -3.29
N THR A 123 0.09 17.89 -4.20
CA THR A 123 -0.12 19.16 -4.91
C THR A 123 -1.37 19.10 -5.79
N LYS A 124 -1.56 17.99 -6.53
CA LYS A 124 -2.75 17.76 -7.36
C LYS A 124 -4.03 17.69 -6.51
N LEU A 125 -4.00 16.98 -5.39
CA LEU A 125 -5.15 16.85 -4.48
C LEU A 125 -5.55 18.22 -3.91
N THR A 126 -4.57 19.00 -3.47
CA THR A 126 -4.80 20.38 -2.98
C THR A 126 -5.46 21.25 -4.05
N LYS A 127 -4.99 21.17 -5.30
CA LYS A 127 -5.59 21.89 -6.43
C LYS A 127 -7.02 21.42 -6.71
N ALA A 128 -7.26 20.11 -6.74
CA ALA A 128 -8.58 19.52 -6.97
C ALA A 128 -9.59 19.94 -5.89
N MET A 129 -9.18 19.94 -4.62
CA MET A 129 -10.00 20.45 -3.52
C MET A 129 -10.32 21.93 -3.69
N LYS A 130 -9.31 22.77 -3.97
CA LYS A 130 -9.49 24.21 -4.17
C LYS A 130 -10.49 24.53 -5.28
N ASP A 131 -10.42 23.77 -6.38
CA ASP A 131 -11.31 23.92 -7.53
C ASP A 131 -12.64 23.16 -7.37
N LYS A 132 -12.88 22.50 -6.23
CA LYS A 132 -14.08 21.68 -5.97
C LYS A 132 -14.33 20.58 -7.02
N ARG A 133 -13.26 20.00 -7.58
CA ARG A 133 -13.33 18.95 -8.61
C ARG A 133 -13.57 17.57 -7.97
N LYS A 134 -14.81 17.30 -7.59
CA LYS A 134 -15.24 16.10 -6.84
C LYS A 134 -14.56 14.80 -7.27
N THR A 135 -14.69 14.43 -8.54
CA THR A 135 -14.16 13.16 -9.06
C THR A 135 -12.64 13.09 -8.85
N GLU A 136 -11.92 14.15 -9.20
CA GLU A 136 -10.46 14.21 -9.01
C GLU A 136 -10.06 14.18 -7.53
N ILE A 137 -10.84 14.82 -6.63
CA ILE A 137 -10.58 14.73 -5.19
C ILE A 137 -10.61 13.28 -4.74
N LEU A 138 -11.63 12.51 -5.16
CA LEU A 138 -11.80 11.12 -4.74
C LEU A 138 -10.66 10.23 -5.27
N PHE A 139 -10.35 10.30 -6.57
CA PHE A 139 -9.26 9.51 -7.17
C PHE A 139 -7.89 9.87 -6.57
N LEU A 140 -7.56 11.17 -6.50
CA LEU A 140 -6.26 11.62 -5.98
C LEU A 140 -6.11 11.34 -4.49
N ALA A 141 -7.19 11.34 -3.72
CA ALA A 141 -7.14 10.98 -2.31
C ALA A 141 -6.84 9.50 -2.12
N ALA A 142 -7.54 8.61 -2.83
CA ALA A 142 -7.30 7.17 -2.80
C ALA A 142 -5.87 6.82 -3.28
N ASP A 143 -5.42 7.41 -4.40
CA ASP A 143 -4.06 7.27 -4.90
C ASP A 143 -3.03 7.75 -3.86
N LEU A 144 -3.21 8.93 -3.28
CA LEU A 144 -2.28 9.46 -2.28
C LEU A 144 -2.17 8.52 -1.07
N ALA A 145 -3.29 7.96 -0.63
CA ALA A 145 -3.33 7.03 0.49
C ALA A 145 -2.66 5.69 0.17
N HIS A 146 -2.73 5.22 -1.08
CA HIS A 146 -1.98 4.05 -1.54
C HIS A 146 -0.48 4.28 -1.38
N TYR A 147 0.06 5.33 -2.00
CA TYR A 147 1.50 5.60 -1.93
C TYR A 147 1.98 5.91 -0.50
N ILE A 148 1.15 6.54 0.34
CA ILE A 148 1.45 6.67 1.77
C ILE A 148 1.45 5.32 2.47
N GLY A 149 0.56 4.40 2.09
CA GLY A 149 0.61 3.00 2.50
C GLY A 149 1.97 2.39 2.18
N ASP A 150 2.39 2.41 0.92
CA ASP A 150 3.67 1.87 0.45
C ASP A 150 4.86 2.43 1.24
N ALA A 151 4.82 3.73 1.52
CA ALA A 151 5.84 4.41 2.32
C ALA A 151 5.92 3.94 3.79
N HIS A 152 4.94 3.16 4.26
CA HIS A 152 4.93 2.48 5.56
C HIS A 152 5.23 0.98 5.49
N MET A 153 5.48 0.43 4.29
CA MET A 153 5.96 -0.93 4.11
C MET A 153 7.50 -0.93 4.13
N PRO A 154 8.18 -1.54 5.14
CA PRO A 154 9.63 -1.44 5.27
C PRO A 154 10.41 -1.86 4.02
N LEU A 155 10.01 -2.96 3.38
CA LEU A 155 10.69 -3.51 2.22
C LEU A 155 10.43 -2.72 0.91
N HIS A 156 9.56 -1.71 0.89
CA HIS A 156 9.47 -0.74 -0.22
C HIS A 156 10.49 0.39 -0.09
N THR A 157 11.26 0.40 0.99
CA THR A 157 12.31 1.39 1.24
C THR A 157 13.71 0.83 1.07
N ALA A 158 13.85 -0.43 0.62
CA ALA A 158 15.10 -1.17 0.66
C ALA A 158 15.36 -1.98 -0.60
N VAL A 159 16.63 -1.98 -1.05
CA VAL A 159 17.08 -2.81 -2.19
C VAL A 159 16.75 -4.29 -1.97
N ASN A 160 16.85 -4.76 -0.71
CA ASN A 160 16.51 -6.12 -0.30
C ASN A 160 14.99 -6.34 -0.16
N HIS A 161 14.21 -5.83 -1.12
CA HIS A 161 12.75 -5.74 -1.06
C HIS A 161 12.05 -7.08 -0.87
N ASP A 162 12.62 -8.19 -1.34
CA ASP A 162 12.06 -9.53 -1.14
C ASP A 162 13.01 -10.44 -0.37
N GLY A 163 13.97 -9.89 0.39
CA GLY A 163 14.93 -10.70 1.13
C GLY A 163 15.91 -11.47 0.22
N GLN A 164 15.98 -11.12 -1.07
CA GLN A 164 16.79 -11.81 -2.07
C GLN A 164 18.30 -11.70 -1.84
N LEU A 165 18.74 -10.66 -1.12
CA LEU A 165 20.15 -10.45 -0.77
C LEU A 165 20.54 -11.17 0.54
N THR A 166 19.57 -11.64 1.32
CA THR A 166 19.79 -12.27 2.63
C THR A 166 19.19 -13.67 2.74
N ASN A 167 18.85 -14.30 1.60
CA ASN A 167 18.27 -15.64 1.51
C ASN A 167 16.93 -15.80 2.24
N GLN A 168 16.08 -14.78 2.12
CA GLN A 168 14.75 -14.69 2.75
C GLN A 168 13.65 -14.48 1.70
N LYS A 169 13.84 -15.01 0.49
CA LYS A 169 12.94 -14.81 -0.65
C LYS A 169 11.48 -15.10 -0.31
N GLY A 170 10.56 -14.22 -0.70
CA GLY A 170 9.13 -14.29 -0.40
C GLY A 170 8.73 -13.62 0.91
N ILE A 171 9.65 -12.96 1.60
CA ILE A 171 9.34 -12.22 2.85
C ILE A 171 8.47 -10.98 2.58
N HIS A 172 8.50 -10.45 1.36
CA HIS A 172 7.72 -9.28 0.96
C HIS A 172 6.21 -9.55 1.07
N SER A 173 5.72 -10.53 0.29
CA SER A 173 4.30 -10.90 0.28
C SER A 173 3.86 -11.57 1.59
N LEU A 174 4.79 -12.21 2.30
CA LEU A 174 4.55 -12.68 3.67
C LEU A 174 4.19 -11.51 4.61
N TRP A 175 4.96 -10.43 4.57
CA TRP A 175 4.78 -9.31 5.49
C TRP A 175 3.54 -8.47 5.16
N GLU A 176 3.34 -8.15 3.88
CA GLU A 176 2.37 -7.13 3.47
C GLU A 176 0.96 -7.67 3.19
N SER A 177 0.84 -8.95 2.81
CA SER A 177 -0.44 -9.58 2.47
C SER A 177 -0.79 -10.67 3.47
N ARG A 178 0.06 -11.69 3.63
CA ARG A 178 -0.27 -12.87 4.43
C ARG A 178 -0.49 -12.55 5.91
N LEU A 179 0.36 -11.70 6.51
CA LEU A 179 0.21 -11.30 7.92
C LEU A 179 -1.06 -10.47 8.14
N PRO A 180 -1.36 -9.39 7.38
CA PRO A 180 -2.60 -8.66 7.53
C PRO A 180 -3.86 -9.50 7.29
N GLU A 181 -3.89 -10.37 6.27
CA GLU A 181 -5.05 -11.23 6.00
C GLU A 181 -5.37 -12.18 7.16
N LEU A 182 -4.34 -12.79 7.76
CA LEU A 182 -4.53 -13.74 8.86
C LEU A 182 -4.82 -13.07 10.20
N PHE A 183 -4.17 -11.95 10.51
CA PHE A 183 -4.20 -11.34 11.85
C PHE A 183 -4.92 -10.00 11.92
N GLY A 184 -5.19 -9.35 10.79
CA GLY A 184 -5.70 -7.98 10.71
C GLY A 184 -7.09 -7.80 11.33
N LYS A 185 -7.91 -8.85 11.38
CA LYS A 185 -9.19 -8.84 12.13
C LYS A 185 -9.00 -8.50 13.61
N ASN A 186 -7.83 -8.80 14.18
CA ASN A 186 -7.49 -8.52 15.58
C ASN A 186 -6.86 -7.15 15.78
N TYR A 187 -6.37 -6.48 14.72
CA TYR A 187 -5.74 -5.16 14.82
C TYR A 187 -6.72 -4.09 15.30
N ASN A 188 -6.15 -3.01 15.84
CA ASN A 188 -6.83 -1.81 16.24
C ASN A 188 -6.58 -0.68 15.23
N PHE A 189 -7.65 -0.23 14.56
CA PHE A 189 -7.61 0.81 13.54
C PHE A 189 -7.93 2.24 14.07
N TYR A 190 -8.12 2.40 15.38
CA TYR A 190 -8.38 3.72 15.98
C TYR A 190 -7.09 4.54 16.13
N THR A 191 -6.96 5.63 15.38
CA THR A 191 -5.73 6.44 15.31
C THR A 191 -5.87 7.88 15.80
N GLY A 192 -7.06 8.28 16.25
CA GLY A 192 -7.33 9.65 16.68
C GLY A 192 -7.67 10.58 15.52
N GLU A 193 -7.61 11.89 15.76
CA GLU A 193 -8.04 12.91 14.80
C GLU A 193 -6.90 13.43 13.92
N ALA A 194 -7.26 13.87 12.71
CA ALA A 194 -6.35 14.50 11.75
C ALA A 194 -5.60 15.71 12.34
N LYS A 195 -4.34 15.87 11.95
CA LYS A 195 -3.48 17.01 12.29
C LYS A 195 -2.92 17.65 11.03
N TYR A 196 -2.78 18.97 11.07
CA TYR A 196 -2.16 19.73 9.99
C TYR A 196 -0.65 19.43 9.95
N VAL A 197 -0.12 19.27 8.74
CA VAL A 197 1.31 19.07 8.48
C VAL A 197 1.88 20.36 7.91
N GLU A 198 2.71 21.05 8.70
CA GLU A 198 3.31 22.34 8.30
C GLU A 198 4.26 22.20 7.10
N ASN A 199 5.04 21.12 7.08
CA ASN A 199 5.98 20.84 6.00
C ASN A 199 5.76 19.40 5.51
N VAL A 200 5.01 19.27 4.41
CA VAL A 200 4.69 17.99 3.77
C VAL A 200 5.95 17.28 3.30
N GLU A 201 6.89 17.98 2.66
CA GLU A 201 8.14 17.40 2.16
C GLU A 201 8.91 16.75 3.33
N LYS A 202 9.14 17.50 4.42
CA LYS A 202 9.80 16.97 5.61
C LYS A 202 9.06 15.77 6.20
N ALA A 203 7.73 15.82 6.29
CA ALA A 203 6.93 14.72 6.83
C ALA A 203 7.03 13.46 5.95
N THR A 204 7.04 13.61 4.62
CA THR A 204 7.23 12.50 3.68
C THR A 204 8.59 11.84 3.88
N TRP A 205 9.67 12.62 3.98
CA TRP A 205 11.01 12.05 4.19
C TRP A 205 11.20 11.45 5.59
N ASP A 206 10.64 12.07 6.63
CA ASP A 206 10.68 11.51 7.99
C ASP A 206 9.94 10.18 8.07
N MET A 207 8.80 10.05 7.38
CA MET A 207 8.07 8.79 7.23
C MET A 207 8.92 7.70 6.58
N LEU A 208 9.58 7.99 5.44
CA LEU A 208 10.44 7.02 4.75
C LEU A 208 11.60 6.56 5.65
N LYS A 209 12.27 7.49 6.34
CA LYS A 209 13.37 7.16 7.26
C LYS A 209 12.91 6.28 8.44
N ASP A 210 11.78 6.62 9.03
CA ASP A 210 11.18 5.85 10.13
C ASP A 210 10.81 4.43 9.66
N THR A 211 10.17 4.30 8.50
CA THR A 211 9.85 2.99 7.91
C THR A 211 11.10 2.18 7.56
N HIS A 212 12.12 2.82 6.96
CA HIS A 212 13.37 2.15 6.59
C HIS A 212 14.12 1.59 7.80
N SER A 213 14.04 2.27 8.95
CA SER A 213 14.63 1.77 10.20
C SER A 213 14.05 0.41 10.66
N GLN A 214 12.90 -0.01 10.12
CA GLN A 214 12.26 -1.28 10.44
C GLN A 214 12.74 -2.45 9.56
N VAL A 215 13.50 -2.18 8.48
CA VAL A 215 13.99 -3.21 7.55
C VAL A 215 14.90 -4.22 8.24
N GLU A 216 15.92 -3.73 8.97
CA GLU A 216 16.85 -4.61 9.69
C GLU A 216 16.14 -5.44 10.79
N PRO A 217 15.32 -4.86 11.69
CA PRO A 217 14.54 -5.65 12.65
C PRO A 217 13.64 -6.71 12.01
N LEU A 218 12.98 -6.37 10.89
CA LEU A 218 12.12 -7.29 10.14
C LEU A 218 12.94 -8.47 9.59
N LEU A 219 14.02 -8.19 8.87
CA LEU A 219 14.88 -9.23 8.28
C LEU A 219 15.54 -10.09 9.35
N LEU A 220 15.96 -9.49 10.47
CA LEU A 220 16.55 -10.23 11.59
C LEU A 220 15.55 -11.18 12.26
N ALA A 221 14.29 -10.75 12.42
CA ALA A 221 13.23 -11.58 12.99
C ALA A 221 12.98 -12.83 12.12
N ASP A 222 12.85 -12.65 10.81
CA ASP A 222 12.64 -13.76 9.87
C ASP A 222 13.88 -14.66 9.77
N SER A 223 15.09 -14.09 9.69
CA SER A 223 16.35 -14.87 9.64
C SER A 223 16.51 -15.80 10.85
N LYS A 224 16.27 -15.27 12.07
CA LYS A 224 16.30 -16.08 13.30
C LYS A 224 15.26 -17.19 13.28
N LEU A 225 14.07 -16.90 12.77
CA LEU A 225 13.00 -17.88 12.69
C LEU A 225 13.32 -18.98 11.67
N ARG A 226 13.83 -18.63 10.48
CA ARG A 226 14.25 -19.62 9.46
C ARG A 226 15.29 -20.59 9.98
N ALA A 227 16.20 -20.14 10.84
CA ALA A 227 17.20 -21.02 11.45
C ALA A 227 16.59 -22.11 12.37
N ALA A 228 15.35 -21.92 12.84
CA ALA A 228 14.61 -22.88 13.65
C ALA A 228 13.67 -23.78 12.83
N PHE A 229 13.53 -23.56 11.52
CA PHE A 229 12.60 -24.29 10.65
C PHE A 229 13.33 -25.07 9.56
N THR A 230 12.71 -26.17 9.13
CA THR A 230 13.15 -26.91 7.93
C THR A 230 12.31 -26.48 6.74
N ALA A 231 12.78 -26.74 5.51
CA ALA A 231 11.99 -26.47 4.31
C ALA A 231 10.62 -27.20 4.32
N GLU A 232 10.55 -28.37 4.97
CA GLU A 232 9.31 -29.14 5.07
C GLU A 232 8.27 -28.54 6.02
N THR A 233 8.72 -27.81 7.06
CA THR A 233 7.85 -27.20 8.08
C THR A 233 7.57 -25.72 7.80
N MET A 234 8.37 -25.07 6.97
CA MET A 234 8.27 -23.65 6.64
C MET A 234 7.09 -23.34 5.70
N PHE A 235 6.72 -24.28 4.83
CA PHE A 235 5.70 -24.05 3.80
C PHE A 235 4.50 -25.01 3.94
N GLU A 236 3.32 -24.54 3.54
CA GLU A 236 2.13 -25.38 3.42
C GLU A 236 2.30 -26.36 2.24
N LYS A 237 1.67 -27.54 2.38
CA LYS A 237 1.61 -28.54 1.30
C LYS A 237 0.21 -28.58 0.71
N ASP A 238 0.13 -28.71 -0.61
CA ASP A 238 -1.12 -28.96 -1.32
C ASP A 238 -1.63 -30.40 -1.10
N GLU A 239 -2.83 -30.70 -1.60
CA GLU A 239 -3.43 -32.04 -1.51
C GLU A 239 -2.56 -33.16 -2.13
N LYS A 240 -1.59 -32.81 -2.97
CA LYS A 240 -0.67 -33.72 -3.65
C LYS A 240 0.69 -33.82 -2.93
N GLY A 241 0.86 -33.12 -1.80
CA GLY A 241 2.08 -33.11 -1.00
C GLY A 241 3.19 -32.19 -1.52
N ASN A 242 2.94 -31.37 -2.55
CA ASN A 242 3.88 -30.37 -3.04
C ASN A 242 3.76 -29.09 -2.23
N VAL A 243 4.79 -28.24 -2.21
CA VAL A 243 4.69 -26.91 -1.59
C VAL A 243 3.59 -26.10 -2.29
N ALA A 244 2.62 -25.65 -1.50
CA ALA A 244 1.48 -24.87 -1.97
C ALA A 244 1.93 -23.50 -2.47
N LYS A 245 1.22 -22.98 -3.46
CA LYS A 245 1.45 -21.65 -4.05
C LYS A 245 0.17 -20.84 -4.08
N ASN A 246 0.28 -19.54 -3.85
CA ASN A 246 -0.84 -18.61 -3.90
C ASN A 246 -1.26 -18.30 -5.36
N LYS A 247 -2.25 -17.43 -5.55
CA LYS A 247 -2.77 -17.06 -6.89
C LYS A 247 -1.73 -16.41 -7.81
N PHE A 248 -0.62 -15.94 -7.24
CA PHE A 248 0.50 -15.30 -7.93
C PHE A 248 1.73 -16.21 -8.11
N GLY A 249 1.69 -17.44 -7.58
CA GLY A 249 2.78 -18.41 -7.69
C GLY A 249 3.84 -18.33 -6.59
N ASP A 250 3.63 -17.49 -5.58
CA ASP A 250 4.50 -17.42 -4.39
C ASP A 250 4.25 -18.62 -3.47
N LEU A 251 5.29 -19.05 -2.78
CA LEU A 251 5.20 -20.14 -1.81
C LEU A 251 4.35 -19.71 -0.61
N ILE A 252 3.40 -20.55 -0.21
CA ILE A 252 2.57 -20.30 0.96
C ILE A 252 3.31 -20.78 2.20
N TYR A 253 3.63 -19.85 3.10
CA TYR A 253 4.22 -20.17 4.40
C TYR A 253 3.22 -20.89 5.30
N SER A 254 3.70 -21.87 6.07
CA SER A 254 2.88 -22.63 7.01
C SER A 254 2.26 -21.72 8.07
N LYS A 255 1.01 -22.01 8.46
CA LYS A 255 0.35 -21.28 9.54
C LYS A 255 1.20 -21.17 10.81
N GLU A 256 1.96 -22.20 11.15
CA GLU A 256 2.90 -22.17 12.27
C GLU A 256 4.00 -21.12 12.06
N TYR A 257 4.68 -21.15 10.91
CA TYR A 257 5.72 -20.18 10.57
C TYR A 257 5.18 -18.74 10.62
N VAL A 258 4.04 -18.51 9.97
CA VAL A 258 3.40 -17.19 9.90
C VAL A 258 3.01 -16.67 11.29
N THR A 259 2.52 -17.55 12.17
CA THR A 259 2.16 -17.20 13.56
C THR A 259 3.39 -16.85 14.39
N GLN A 260 4.45 -17.63 14.30
CA GLN A 260 5.70 -17.34 15.03
C GLN A 260 6.38 -16.08 14.50
N PHE A 261 6.32 -15.84 13.18
CA PHE A 261 6.86 -14.62 12.59
C PHE A 261 6.08 -13.38 13.03
N HIS A 262 4.74 -13.44 13.03
CA HIS A 262 3.90 -12.37 13.56
C HIS A 262 4.25 -12.02 15.01
N ALA A 263 4.44 -13.04 15.86
CA ALA A 263 4.85 -12.86 17.24
C ALA A 263 6.25 -12.23 17.36
N ALA A 264 7.21 -12.69 16.54
CA ALA A 264 8.57 -12.16 16.51
C ALA A 264 8.64 -10.69 16.07
N LEU A 265 7.73 -10.27 15.18
CA LEU A 265 7.58 -8.88 14.74
C LEU A 265 6.96 -7.97 15.82
N ASN A 266 6.43 -8.52 16.92
CA ASN A 266 5.96 -7.77 18.09
C ASN A 266 5.05 -6.57 17.75
N GLY A 267 4.04 -6.83 16.92
CA GLY A 267 3.04 -5.85 16.48
C GLY A 267 3.54 -4.84 15.45
N MET A 268 4.70 -5.04 14.81
CA MET A 268 5.23 -4.14 13.78
C MET A 268 4.23 -3.86 12.66
N VAL A 269 3.57 -4.89 12.11
CA VAL A 269 2.61 -4.76 11.01
C VAL A 269 1.46 -3.81 11.39
N GLU A 270 0.81 -4.06 12.54
CA GLU A 270 -0.26 -3.19 13.05
C GLU A 270 0.25 -1.75 13.30
N LYS A 271 1.43 -1.59 13.88
CA LYS A 271 2.03 -0.26 14.11
C LYS A 271 2.25 0.50 12.81
N GLN A 272 2.78 -0.15 11.77
CA GLN A 272 3.00 0.47 10.47
C GLN A 272 1.67 0.83 9.77
N MET A 273 0.66 -0.05 9.80
CA MET A 273 -0.68 0.28 9.29
C MET A 273 -1.28 1.49 10.02
N ARG A 274 -1.15 1.56 11.34
CA ARG A 274 -1.64 2.69 12.14
C ARG A 274 -0.91 3.99 11.79
N LYS A 275 0.41 3.95 11.58
CA LYS A 275 1.18 5.12 11.10
C LYS A 275 0.70 5.55 9.71
N ALA A 276 0.46 4.60 8.81
CA ALA A 276 -0.10 4.89 7.48
C ALA A 276 -1.46 5.59 7.55
N ILE A 277 -2.38 5.09 8.40
CA ILE A 277 -3.68 5.74 8.63
C ILE A 277 -3.50 7.19 9.12
N VAL A 278 -2.63 7.41 10.12
CA VAL A 278 -2.36 8.75 10.65
C VAL A 278 -1.80 9.66 9.55
N ALA A 279 -0.81 9.19 8.80
CA ALA A 279 -0.19 9.97 7.72
C ALA A 279 -1.21 10.31 6.63
N THR A 280 -1.96 9.33 6.13
CA THR A 280 -3.02 9.54 5.13
C THR A 280 -4.04 10.58 5.59
N THR A 281 -4.54 10.42 6.82
CA THR A 281 -5.53 11.36 7.40
C THR A 281 -4.95 12.77 7.48
N ASN A 282 -3.72 12.90 7.95
CA ASN A 282 -3.03 14.19 8.08
C ASN A 282 -2.77 14.85 6.72
N PHE A 283 -2.38 14.07 5.71
CA PHE A 283 -2.08 14.56 4.37
C PHE A 283 -3.37 15.01 3.66
N TRP A 284 -4.44 14.22 3.70
CA TRP A 284 -5.75 14.64 3.19
C TRP A 284 -6.24 15.92 3.86
N TYR A 285 -6.17 15.98 5.20
CA TYR A 285 -6.55 17.17 5.95
C TYR A 285 -5.71 18.39 5.57
N THR A 286 -4.39 18.21 5.44
CA THR A 286 -3.46 19.26 5.04
C THR A 286 -3.78 19.78 3.63
N ALA A 287 -4.14 18.90 2.69
CA ALA A 287 -4.53 19.29 1.33
C ALA A 287 -5.78 20.17 1.36
N TRP A 288 -6.77 19.80 2.17
CA TRP A 288 -8.00 20.57 2.34
C TRP A 288 -7.76 21.93 3.01
N VAL A 289 -6.92 21.97 4.04
CA VAL A 289 -6.54 23.23 4.70
C VAL A 289 -5.79 24.15 3.71
N ASN A 290 -4.80 23.63 2.99
CA ASN A 290 -4.03 24.38 1.99
C ASN A 290 -4.88 24.83 0.80
N ALA A 291 -5.96 24.10 0.48
CA ALA A 291 -6.95 24.49 -0.51
C ALA A 291 -7.86 25.66 -0.07
N GLY A 292 -7.74 26.14 1.17
CA GLY A 292 -8.59 27.20 1.72
C GLY A 292 -9.85 26.68 2.39
N LYS A 293 -9.88 25.41 2.83
CA LYS A 293 -11.01 24.77 3.49
C LYS A 293 -12.33 24.88 2.70
N PRO A 294 -12.35 24.50 1.41
CA PRO A 294 -13.56 24.56 0.59
C PRO A 294 -14.67 23.71 1.23
N ASN A 295 -15.91 24.18 1.14
CA ASN A 295 -17.07 23.43 1.62
C ASN A 295 -17.29 22.19 0.75
N LEU A 296 -16.98 21.00 1.27
CA LEU A 296 -17.14 19.73 0.55
C LEU A 296 -18.57 19.21 0.57
N ASP A 297 -19.41 19.66 1.51
CA ASP A 297 -20.82 19.25 1.61
C ASP A 297 -21.62 19.68 0.36
N GLU A 298 -21.16 20.70 -0.37
CA GLU A 298 -21.76 21.16 -1.63
C GLU A 298 -21.50 20.22 -2.82
N LEU A 299 -20.61 19.23 -2.67
CA LEU A 299 -20.24 18.30 -3.73
C LEU A 299 -21.13 17.05 -3.77
N ASP A 300 -21.99 16.87 -2.76
CA ASP A 300 -22.92 15.74 -2.66
C ASP A 300 -24.37 16.21 -2.62
N SER A 301 -25.27 15.32 -3.03
CA SER A 301 -26.70 15.57 -2.85
C SER A 301 -27.08 15.44 -1.36
N LYS A 302 -28.09 16.19 -0.94
CA LYS A 302 -28.58 16.13 0.45
C LYS A 302 -29.14 14.75 0.79
N GLU A 303 -29.75 14.09 -0.19
CA GLU A 303 -30.34 12.76 -0.06
C GLU A 303 -29.28 11.70 0.24
N LEU A 304 -28.11 11.76 -0.43
CA LEU A 304 -26.99 10.85 -0.17
C LEU A 304 -26.46 11.04 1.26
N THR A 305 -26.23 12.30 1.64
CA THR A 305 -25.73 12.65 2.97
C THR A 305 -26.70 12.21 4.07
N GLU A 306 -28.00 12.48 3.94
CA GLU A 306 -28.98 12.06 4.96
C GLU A 306 -29.15 10.53 5.01
N ARG A 307 -29.03 9.82 3.88
CA ARG A 307 -29.01 8.34 3.85
C ARG A 307 -27.85 7.77 4.67
N ASN A 308 -26.66 8.37 4.55
CA ASN A 308 -25.44 7.85 5.17
C ASN A 308 -25.21 8.31 6.61
N LYS A 309 -25.85 9.39 7.05
CA LYS A 309 -25.69 9.99 8.38
C LYS A 309 -25.83 9.02 9.56
N LYS A 310 -26.82 8.12 9.51
CA LYS A 310 -27.01 7.11 10.56
C LYS A 310 -25.87 6.08 10.56
N ASN A 311 -25.43 5.66 9.38
CA ASN A 311 -24.35 4.69 9.22
C ASN A 311 -23.02 5.28 9.69
N LEU A 312 -22.68 6.50 9.26
CA LEU A 312 -21.49 7.23 9.73
C LEU A 312 -21.43 7.29 11.27
N LYS A 313 -22.55 7.62 11.92
CA LYS A 313 -22.61 7.67 13.39
C LYS A 313 -22.33 6.30 14.04
N ASN A 314 -22.81 5.22 13.45
CA ASN A 314 -22.59 3.87 13.98
C ASN A 314 -21.15 3.41 13.74
N ASP A 315 -20.63 3.64 12.54
CA ASP A 315 -19.30 3.23 12.14
C ASP A 315 -18.24 4.00 12.91
N LEU A 316 -18.45 5.29 13.21
CA LEU A 316 -17.56 6.04 14.11
C LEU A 316 -17.53 5.50 15.54
N LYS A 317 -18.65 4.92 16.03
CA LYS A 317 -18.65 4.28 17.36
C LYS A 317 -17.85 2.97 17.32
N LEU A 318 -18.00 2.20 16.25
CA LEU A 318 -17.24 0.97 16.05
C LEU A 318 -15.74 1.27 15.86
N TRP A 319 -15.40 2.27 15.07
CA TRP A 319 -14.03 2.72 14.87
C TRP A 319 -13.37 3.14 16.18
N LYS A 320 -14.10 3.79 17.10
CA LYS A 320 -13.58 4.13 18.44
C LYS A 320 -13.25 2.91 19.31
N THR A 321 -13.76 1.73 19.01
CA THR A 321 -13.34 0.47 19.66
C THR A 321 -12.19 -0.22 18.92
N GLY A 322 -11.68 0.41 17.86
CA GLY A 322 -10.59 -0.08 17.03
C GLY A 322 -11.03 -0.94 15.85
N LYS A 323 -12.34 -1.04 15.57
CA LYS A 323 -12.89 -1.92 14.52
C LYS A 323 -13.54 -1.15 13.39
N LEU A 324 -13.49 -1.70 12.18
CA LEU A 324 -14.13 -1.13 10.99
C LEU A 324 -15.34 -1.99 10.61
N PHE A 325 -16.36 -1.37 10.03
CA PHE A 325 -17.58 -2.06 9.64
C PHE A 325 -17.43 -2.66 8.23
N GLY A 326 -17.85 -3.91 8.04
CA GLY A 326 -18.18 -4.47 6.73
C GLY A 326 -17.04 -4.61 5.71
N LEU A 327 -15.78 -4.48 6.11
CA LEU A 327 -14.63 -4.71 5.23
C LEU A 327 -14.43 -6.21 5.00
N GLU A 328 -14.64 -6.64 3.78
CA GLU A 328 -14.26 -7.95 3.27
C GLU A 328 -13.34 -7.74 2.06
N SER A 329 -12.04 -7.96 2.26
CA SER A 329 -11.03 -7.83 1.22
C SER A 329 -10.86 -9.15 0.46
N GLU A 330 -10.52 -9.07 -0.82
CA GLU A 330 -10.06 -10.25 -1.55
C GLU A 330 -8.72 -10.70 -0.97
N ASN A 331 -8.58 -12.00 -0.68
CA ASN A 331 -7.32 -12.56 -0.17
C ASN A 331 -6.37 -12.88 -1.32
N ASP A 332 -5.08 -12.65 -1.10
CA ASP A 332 -4.01 -13.07 -2.00
C ASP A 332 -3.62 -14.54 -1.79
N PHE A 333 -3.87 -15.10 -0.60
CA PHE A 333 -3.44 -16.43 -0.18
C PHE A 333 -4.54 -17.45 0.05
#